data_AF-A0A1V5L8M3-F1
#
_entry.id   AF-A0A1V5L8M3-F1
#
_cell.length_a   1.000
_cell.length_b   1.000
_cell.length_c   1.000
_cell.angle_alpha   90.00
_cell.angle_beta   90.00
_cell.angle_gamma   90.00
#
_symmetry.space_group_name_H-M   'P 1'
#
loop_
_entity.id
_entity.type
_entity.pdbx_description
1 polymer ?
#
loop_
_entity_poly.entity_id
_entity_poly.type
_entity_poly.pdbx_seq_one_letter_code
_entity_poly.pdbx_strand_id
1 'polypeptide(L)'
;MAENKNETPLSLEDCTKISRAVSAMLDVEDYIKSNYFLEVSSPGIDRPLLKIADFTRFKGKTAKIELLSPINSQKKFVGIIKEVNEENKEIILEIDSKDLTFNYDDIVKAKLTITDDVFKKEKE
;
A
#
# COMPACT_ATOMS: atom_id res chain seq x y z
N MET A 1 -10.07 1.52 6.45
CA MET A 1 -8.95 2.47 6.42
C MET A 1 -9.42 3.75 5.74
N ALA A 2 -9.05 4.89 6.29
CA ALA A 2 -9.29 6.21 5.71
C ALA A 2 -7.98 6.78 5.16
N GLU A 3 -8.02 7.46 4.03
CA GLU A 3 -6.87 8.19 3.48
C GLU A 3 -7.30 9.55 2.91
N ASN A 4 -6.43 10.53 3.03
CA ASN A 4 -6.60 11.79 2.31
C ASN A 4 -6.02 11.62 0.89
N LYS A 5 -6.77 12.07 -0.13
CA LYS A 5 -6.31 12.09 -1.53
C LYS A 5 -4.97 12.84 -1.70
N ASN A 6 -4.75 13.85 -0.86
CA ASN A 6 -3.54 14.68 -0.84
C ASN A 6 -2.43 14.13 0.07
N GLU A 7 -2.57 12.90 0.61
CA GLU A 7 -1.57 12.24 1.47
C GLU A 7 -1.23 12.97 2.76
N THR A 8 -2.00 13.99 3.14
CA THR A 8 -1.82 14.62 4.44
C THR A 8 -2.22 13.63 5.53
N PRO A 9 -1.48 13.61 6.66
CA PRO A 9 -1.86 12.81 7.81
C PRO A 9 -3.31 13.12 8.19
N LEU A 10 -4.12 12.07 8.37
CA LEU A 10 -5.45 12.23 8.92
C LEU A 10 -5.33 12.54 10.40
N SER A 11 -6.04 13.57 10.84
CA SER A 11 -6.21 13.85 12.27
C SER A 11 -7.22 12.87 12.88
N LEU A 12 -7.25 12.79 14.21
CA LEU A 12 -8.31 12.07 14.93
C LEU A 12 -9.71 12.59 14.56
N GLU A 13 -9.80 13.88 14.28
CA GLU A 13 -11.07 14.53 13.95
C GLU A 13 -11.57 14.12 12.56
N ASP A 14 -10.67 13.87 11.61
CA ASP A 14 -11.02 13.34 10.29
C ASP A 14 -11.52 11.89 10.39
N CYS A 15 -10.84 11.05 11.17
CA CYS A 15 -11.31 9.68 11.44
C CYS A 15 -12.69 9.68 12.11
N THR A 16 -12.94 10.61 13.04
CA THR A 16 -14.24 10.77 13.71
C THR A 16 -15.34 11.17 12.73
N LYS A 17 -15.07 12.13 11.83
CA LYS A 17 -16.02 12.56 10.80
C LYS A 17 -16.40 11.41 9.87
N ILE A 18 -15.40 10.64 9.40
CA ILE A 18 -15.61 9.48 8.54
C ILE A 18 -16.42 8.41 9.27
N SER A 19 -16.06 8.09 10.52
CA SER A 19 -16.78 7.10 11.32
C SER A 19 -18.27 7.46 11.49
N ARG A 20 -18.58 8.73 11.75
CA ARG A 20 -19.97 9.20 11.87
C ARG A 20 -20.73 9.11 10.55
N ALA A 21 -20.11 9.54 9.45
CA ALA A 21 -20.73 9.50 8.12
C ALA A 21 -21.04 8.05 7.68
N VAL A 22 -20.10 7.13 7.89
CA VAL A 22 -20.28 5.71 7.54
C VAL A 22 -21.34 5.06 8.43
N SER A 23 -21.32 5.33 9.74
CA SER A 23 -22.35 4.80 10.66
C SER A 23 -23.75 5.25 10.25
N ALA A 24 -23.93 6.54 9.98
CA ALA A 24 -25.24 7.07 9.57
C ALA A 24 -25.76 6.41 8.28
N MET A 25 -24.88 6.11 7.31
CA MET A 25 -25.27 5.42 6.09
C MET A 25 -25.65 3.95 6.35
N LEU A 26 -24.93 3.25 7.23
CA LEU A 26 -25.22 1.87 7.62
C LEU A 26 -26.55 1.75 8.39
N ASP A 27 -26.87 2.73 9.24
CA ASP A 27 -28.12 2.78 10.01
C ASP A 27 -29.35 3.02 9.10
N VAL A 28 -29.20 3.82 8.04
CA VAL A 28 -30.31 4.12 7.10
C VAL A 28 -30.69 2.91 6.25
N GLU A 29 -29.69 2.15 5.80
CA GLU A 29 -29.92 1.10 4.80
C GLU A 29 -30.21 -0.29 5.40
N ASP A 30 -30.17 -0.44 6.73
CA ASP A 30 -30.46 -1.68 7.49
C ASP A 30 -29.71 -2.94 6.96
N TYR A 31 -28.54 -2.78 6.34
CA TYR A 31 -27.81 -3.88 5.71
C TYR A 31 -27.26 -4.92 6.71
N ILE A 32 -27.18 -4.58 8.01
CA ILE A 32 -26.57 -5.43 9.04
C ILE A 32 -27.58 -5.74 10.14
N LYS A 33 -28.13 -6.96 10.12
CA LYS A 33 -29.16 -7.43 11.08
C LYS A 33 -28.61 -7.85 12.46
N SER A 34 -27.35 -7.59 12.74
CA SER A 34 -26.65 -8.05 13.95
C SER A 34 -25.73 -6.96 14.49
N ASN A 35 -25.39 -7.01 15.78
CA ASN A 35 -24.48 -6.04 16.38
C ASN A 35 -23.13 -6.05 15.65
N TYR A 36 -22.61 -4.85 15.34
CA TYR A 36 -21.32 -4.66 14.69
C TYR A 36 -20.46 -3.65 15.45
N PHE A 37 -19.15 -3.73 15.25
CA PHE A 37 -18.19 -2.73 15.66
C PHE A 37 -17.56 -2.12 14.40
N LEU A 38 -17.68 -0.80 14.25
CA LEU A 38 -17.05 -0.06 13.16
C LEU A 38 -15.72 0.53 13.64
N GLU A 39 -14.62 0.17 12.98
CA GLU A 39 -13.29 0.74 13.26
C GLU A 39 -12.79 1.54 12.04
N VAL A 40 -12.35 2.78 12.27
CA VAL A 40 -11.75 3.65 11.26
C VAL A 40 -10.35 4.06 11.69
N SER A 41 -9.35 3.60 10.94
CA SER A 41 -7.93 3.88 11.14
C SER A 41 -7.30 4.45 9.87
N SER A 42 -6.22 5.22 10.03
CA SER A 42 -5.35 5.64 8.92
C SER A 42 -4.36 4.52 8.57
N PRO A 43 -3.83 4.47 7.33
CA PRO A 43 -2.96 3.39 6.88
C PRO A 43 -1.59 3.32 7.60
N GLY A 44 -1.21 4.36 8.33
CA GLY A 44 0.05 4.39 9.08
C GLY A 44 1.29 4.23 8.20
N ILE A 45 2.31 3.57 8.74
CA ILE A 45 3.64 3.38 8.12
C ILE A 45 3.62 2.29 7.02
N ASP A 46 2.69 1.35 7.14
CA ASP A 46 2.57 0.16 6.28
C ASP A 46 1.54 0.43 5.16
N ARG A 47 1.74 1.54 4.44
CA ARG A 47 0.73 2.04 3.49
C ARG A 47 0.52 1.05 2.34
N PRO A 48 -0.70 0.51 2.13
CA PRO A 48 -0.98 -0.37 1.02
C PRO A 48 -0.90 0.38 -0.32
N LEU A 49 -0.37 -0.28 -1.35
CA LEU A 49 -0.32 0.20 -2.73
C LEU A 49 -1.44 -0.51 -3.49
N LEU A 50 -2.57 0.18 -3.70
CA LEU A 50 -3.82 -0.42 -4.18
C LEU A 50 -4.05 -0.21 -5.68
N LYS A 51 -3.42 0.81 -6.26
CA LYS A 51 -3.53 1.17 -7.68
C LYS A 51 -2.15 1.25 -8.28
N ILE A 52 -2.05 1.03 -9.58
CA ILE A 52 -0.77 1.21 -10.28
C ILE A 52 -0.22 2.64 -10.17
N ALA A 53 -1.11 3.63 -10.16
CA ALA A 53 -0.77 5.03 -9.95
C ALA A 53 -0.09 5.28 -8.58
N ASP A 54 -0.37 4.45 -7.56
CA ASP A 54 0.33 4.54 -6.28
C ASP A 54 1.81 4.20 -6.45
N PHE A 55 2.15 3.17 -7.24
CA PHE A 55 3.55 2.85 -7.51
C PHE A 55 4.26 3.99 -8.24
N THR A 56 3.62 4.63 -9.22
CA THR A 56 4.18 5.82 -9.89
C THR A 56 4.44 6.95 -8.90
N ARG A 57 3.48 7.20 -7.99
CA ARG A 57 3.55 8.25 -6.97
C ARG A 57 4.67 8.02 -5.96
N PHE A 58 4.98 6.77 -5.65
CA PHE A 58 6.01 6.39 -4.69
C PHE A 58 7.30 5.87 -5.34
N LYS A 59 7.60 6.26 -6.59
CA LYS A 59 8.92 6.04 -7.20
C LYS A 59 10.04 6.52 -6.28
N GLY A 60 11.10 5.72 -6.17
CA GLY A 60 12.23 5.92 -5.27
C GLY A 60 11.98 5.49 -3.81
N LYS A 61 10.79 4.97 -3.47
CA LYS A 61 10.51 4.37 -2.15
C LYS A 61 10.59 2.85 -2.19
N THR A 62 10.81 2.25 -1.03
CA THR A 62 10.82 0.80 -0.89
C THR A 62 9.39 0.27 -0.76
N ALA A 63 9.07 -0.70 -1.60
CA ALA A 63 7.81 -1.43 -1.58
C ALA A 63 8.06 -2.92 -1.36
N LYS A 64 7.15 -3.54 -0.62
CA LYS A 64 7.05 -4.98 -0.48
C LYS A 64 5.87 -5.45 -1.31
N ILE A 65 6.13 -6.32 -2.27
CA ILE A 65 5.12 -6.95 -3.11
C ILE A 65 5.04 -8.45 -2.84
N GLU A 66 3.82 -8.98 -2.94
CA GLU A 66 3.51 -10.40 -2.85
C GLU A 66 2.77 -10.81 -4.11
N LEU A 67 3.34 -11.77 -4.84
CA LEU A 67 2.81 -12.29 -6.09
C LEU A 67 1.81 -13.43 -5.88
N LEU A 68 0.90 -13.58 -6.83
CA LEU A 68 -0.07 -14.67 -6.91
C LEU A 68 0.65 -16.02 -7.09
N SER A 69 1.46 -16.08 -8.14
CA SER A 69 2.25 -17.25 -8.50
C SER A 69 3.71 -17.04 -8.09
N PRO A 70 4.38 -18.07 -7.53
CA PRO A 70 5.80 -17.95 -7.18
C PRO A 70 6.63 -17.83 -8.46
N ILE A 71 7.53 -16.84 -8.48
CA ILE A 71 8.59 -16.75 -9.48
C ILE A 71 9.86 -17.26 -8.79
N ASN A 72 10.53 -18.25 -9.40
CA ASN A 72 11.75 -18.85 -8.85
C ASN A 72 11.62 -19.34 -7.39
N SER A 73 10.49 -19.96 -7.05
CA SER A 73 10.13 -20.40 -5.68
C SER A 73 9.96 -19.28 -4.64
N GLN A 74 9.96 -18.02 -5.06
CA GLN A 74 9.76 -16.85 -4.21
C GLN A 74 8.49 -16.10 -4.59
N LYS A 75 7.65 -15.80 -3.58
CA LYS A 75 6.41 -15.01 -3.76
C LYS A 75 6.53 -13.58 -3.28
N LYS A 76 7.50 -13.30 -2.41
CA LYS A 76 7.63 -12.02 -1.70
C LYS A 76 8.90 -11.34 -2.15
N PHE A 77 8.76 -10.10 -2.62
CA PHE A 77 9.86 -9.27 -3.07
C PHE A 77 9.83 -7.94 -2.32
N VAL A 78 11.00 -7.44 -1.94
CA VAL A 78 11.17 -6.15 -1.27
C VAL A 78 12.23 -5.39 -2.06
N GLY A 79 11.91 -4.20 -2.54
CA GLY A 79 12.80 -3.43 -3.41
C GLY A 79 12.36 -2.00 -3.57
N ILE A 80 13.23 -1.18 -4.17
CA ILE A 80 12.96 0.22 -4.45
C ILE A 80 12.18 0.32 -5.77
N ILE A 81 11.07 1.06 -5.79
CA ILE A 81 10.31 1.31 -7.02
C ILE A 81 11.14 2.22 -7.93
N LYS A 82 11.72 1.67 -8.99
CA LYS A 82 12.58 2.42 -9.91
C LYS A 82 11.75 3.08 -11.01
N GLU A 83 10.93 2.28 -11.67
CA GLU A 83 10.10 2.71 -12.79
C GLU A 83 8.76 1.98 -12.79
N VAL A 84 7.76 2.62 -13.39
CA VAL A 84 6.38 2.12 -13.49
C VAL A 84 5.86 2.56 -14.84
N ASN A 85 5.33 1.60 -15.59
CA ASN A 85 4.64 1.79 -16.86
C ASN A 85 3.14 1.52 -16.64
N GLU A 86 2.34 2.59 -16.59
CA GLU A 86 0.91 2.49 -16.33
C GLU A 86 0.12 1.90 -17.52
N GLU A 87 0.62 2.03 -18.75
CA GLU A 87 -0.03 1.51 -19.95
C GLU A 87 0.09 -0.01 -20.04
N ASN A 88 1.30 -0.54 -19.84
CA ASN A 88 1.58 -1.98 -19.89
C ASN A 88 1.37 -2.69 -18.55
N LYS A 89 1.03 -1.93 -17.50
CA LYS A 89 0.87 -2.42 -16.13
C LYS A 89 2.13 -3.06 -15.54
N GLU A 90 3.29 -2.51 -15.85
CA GLU A 90 4.58 -3.05 -15.42
C GLU A 90 5.20 -2.19 -14.31
N ILE A 91 5.76 -2.86 -13.30
CA ILE A 91 6.44 -2.24 -12.16
C ILE A 91 7.84 -2.81 -12.09
N ILE A 92 8.84 -1.93 -12.12
CA ILE A 92 10.26 -2.29 -12.02
C ILE A 92 10.73 -1.98 -10.61
N LEU A 93 11.09 -3.03 -9.87
CA LEU A 93 11.70 -2.93 -8.55
C LEU A 93 13.20 -3.20 -8.64
N GLU A 94 14.00 -2.37 -8.00
CA GLU A 94 15.42 -2.63 -7.77
C GLU A 94 15.59 -3.43 -6.48
N ILE A 95 16.16 -4.63 -6.58
CA ILE A 95 16.41 -5.58 -5.48
C ILE A 95 17.86 -6.04 -5.58
N ASP A 96 18.68 -5.83 -4.54
CA ASP A 96 20.12 -6.19 -4.56
C ASP A 96 20.85 -5.67 -5.83
N SER A 97 20.57 -4.41 -6.21
CA SER A 97 21.11 -3.78 -7.42
C SER A 97 20.74 -4.47 -8.75
N LYS A 98 19.69 -5.29 -8.75
CA LYS A 98 19.10 -5.88 -9.96
C LYS A 98 17.69 -5.35 -10.17
N ASP A 99 17.39 -5.02 -11.42
CA ASP A 99 16.05 -4.61 -11.82
C ASP A 99 15.20 -5.85 -12.12
N LEU A 100 14.09 -6.00 -11.40
CA LEU A 100 13.09 -7.02 -11.65
C LEU A 100 11.76 -6.37 -12.05
N THR A 101 11.21 -6.83 -13.17
CA THR A 101 9.92 -6.37 -13.68
C THR A 101 8.82 -7.31 -13.20
N PHE A 102 7.74 -6.72 -12.68
CA PHE A 102 6.54 -7.41 -12.24
C PHE A 102 5.33 -6.84 -12.95
N ASN A 103 4.43 -7.70 -13.42
CA ASN A 103 3.13 -7.25 -13.88
C ASN A 103 2.24 -6.95 -12.67
N TYR A 104 1.53 -5.84 -12.69
CA TYR A 104 0.60 -5.45 -11.64
C TYR A 104 -0.51 -6.50 -11.43
N ASP A 105 -0.94 -7.20 -12.48
CA ASP A 105 -2.00 -8.23 -12.39
C ASP A 105 -1.56 -9.45 -11.57
N ASP A 106 -0.26 -9.74 -11.56
CA ASP A 106 0.33 -10.82 -10.77
C ASP A 106 0.52 -10.45 -9.29
N ILE A 107 0.33 -9.19 -8.89
CA ILE A 107 0.53 -8.70 -7.52
C ILE A 107 -0.78 -8.84 -6.72
N VAL A 108 -0.75 -9.65 -5.66
CA VAL A 108 -1.90 -9.86 -4.76
C VAL A 108 -1.90 -8.85 -3.63
N LYS A 109 -0.73 -8.52 -3.10
CA LYS A 109 -0.58 -7.52 -2.05
C LYS A 109 0.66 -6.68 -2.30
N ALA A 110 0.52 -5.38 -2.16
CA ALA A 110 1.64 -4.48 -2.16
C ALA A 110 1.48 -3.44 -1.08
N LYS A 111 2.60 -3.05 -0.48
CA LYS A 111 2.66 -2.03 0.54
C LYS A 111 4.00 -1.32 0.53
N LEU A 112 3.99 -0.04 0.88
CA LEU A 112 5.20 0.67 1.24
C LEU A 112 5.74 0.10 2.53
N THR A 113 7.05 0.02 2.59
CA THR A 113 7.78 -0.36 3.80
C THR A 113 8.94 0.60 3.91
N ILE A 114 9.16 1.14 5.10
CA ILE A 114 10.40 1.81 5.41
C ILE A 114 11.41 0.68 5.64
N THR A 115 12.19 0.36 4.61
CA THR A 115 13.33 -0.54 4.81
C THR A 115 14.49 0.31 5.28
N ASP A 116 15.15 -0.23 6.30
CA ASP A 116 16.23 0.28 7.12
C ASP A 116 17.56 0.46 6.33
N ASP A 117 17.51 0.83 5.04
CA ASP A 117 18.71 1.01 4.19
C ASP A 117 19.57 2.23 4.64
N VAL A 118 19.13 2.93 5.69
CA VAL A 118 19.92 3.94 6.41
C VAL A 118 20.92 3.29 7.39
N PHE A 119 20.78 2.02 7.79
CA PHE A 119 21.64 1.39 8.80
C PHE A 119 22.83 0.59 8.26
N LYS A 120 23.15 0.67 6.96
CA LYS A 120 24.38 0.08 6.37
C LYS A 120 25.50 1.08 6.09
N LYS A 121 25.46 2.27 6.69
CA LYS A 121 26.57 3.26 6.69
C LYS A 121 27.11 3.53 8.11
N GLU A 122 27.28 2.49 8.91
CA GLU A 122 28.22 2.50 10.04
C GLU A 122 29.13 1.28 9.94
N LYS A 123 30.24 1.44 9.21
CA LYS A 123 31.56 0.87 9.52
C LYS A 123 32.50 1.17 8.35
N GLU A 124 33.10 2.35 8.38
CA GLU A 124 34.54 2.52 8.15
C GLU A 124 35.04 3.73 8.94
#